data_AF-A0A8B8GI54-F1
#
_entry.id   AF-A0A8B8GI54-F1
#
_cell.length_a   1.000
_cell.length_b   1.000
_cell.length_c   1.000
_cell.angle_alpha   90.00
_cell.angle_beta   90.00
_cell.angle_gamma   90.00
#
_symmetry.space_group_name_H-M   'P 1'
#
loop_
_entity.id
_entity.type
_entity.pdbx_description
1 polymer ?
#
loop_
_entity_poly.entity_id
_entity_poly.type
_entity_poly.pdbx_seq_one_letter_code
_entity_poly.pdbx_strand_id
1 'polypeptide(L)'
;MKERNNRGSDRSGHLTTAILELERYRLDIIAIQEVRWPGEGSLKTGNWMVFYSGGTGHQLGVGFIVNDKILPRAKNLKAVNDRFCYIELECQWFNVMLINEYATTEDKEDEVKNIFYEDLDNVCDLVPNNKVKILLGDFNAKIG
;
A
#
# COMPACT_ATOMS: atom_id res chain seq x y z
N MET A 1 19.12 1.36 -18.10
CA MET A 1 19.01 2.76 -18.57
C MET A 1 18.05 3.47 -17.62
N LYS A 2 18.41 4.66 -17.14
CA LYS A 2 17.75 5.36 -16.04
C LYS A 2 17.02 6.57 -16.62
N GLU A 3 15.72 6.45 -16.86
CA GLU A 3 14.90 7.59 -17.27
C GLU A 3 14.64 8.49 -16.06
N ARG A 4 15.31 9.65 -16.03
CA ARG A 4 14.93 10.78 -15.18
C ARG A 4 13.77 11.50 -15.88
N ASN A 5 12.54 11.30 -15.40
CA ASN A 5 11.38 12.07 -15.84
C ASN A 5 11.17 13.28 -14.91
N ASN A 6 11.49 14.48 -15.39
CA ASN A 6 11.41 15.78 -14.72
C ASN A 6 9.95 16.27 -14.49
N ARG A 7 9.09 15.44 -13.90
CA ARG A 7 7.70 15.79 -13.52
C ARG A 7 7.47 15.68 -12.00
N GLY A 8 8.50 16.01 -11.21
CA GLY A 8 8.66 15.64 -9.79
C GLY A 8 8.22 16.65 -8.72
N SER A 9 7.73 17.85 -9.07
CA SER A 9 7.52 18.90 -8.05
C SER A 9 6.33 18.65 -7.11
N ASP A 10 5.17 18.28 -7.65
CA ASP A 10 3.95 18.06 -6.84
C ASP A 10 4.00 16.72 -6.07
N ARG A 11 4.54 15.68 -6.72
CA ARG A 11 4.76 14.35 -6.14
C ARG A 11 5.75 14.35 -4.97
N SER A 12 6.78 15.20 -5.05
CA SER A 12 7.76 15.32 -3.97
C SER A 12 7.19 16.04 -2.75
N GLY A 13 6.26 16.99 -2.94
CA GLY A 13 5.67 17.78 -1.85
C GLY A 13 4.86 16.93 -0.88
N HIS A 14 3.83 16.24 -1.38
CA HIS A 14 2.97 15.39 -0.55
C HIS A 14 3.74 14.25 0.14
N LEU A 15 4.69 13.62 -0.58
CA LEU A 15 5.52 12.57 -0.01
C LEU A 15 6.43 13.09 1.11
N THR A 16 6.99 14.29 0.95
CA THR A 16 7.82 14.92 2.00
C THR A 16 6.98 15.19 3.24
N THR A 17 5.77 15.74 3.09
CA THR A 17 4.85 15.96 4.22
C THR A 17 4.48 14.66 4.91
N ALA A 18 4.15 13.60 4.16
CA ALA A 18 3.84 12.30 4.74
C ALA A 18 5.01 11.76 5.57
N ILE A 19 6.24 11.83 5.06
CA ILE A 19 7.45 11.39 5.77
C ILE A 19 7.67 12.21 7.05
N LEU A 20 7.46 13.53 7.02
CA LEU A 20 7.57 14.37 8.21
C LEU A 20 6.58 13.96 9.30
N GLU A 21 5.34 13.61 8.93
CA GLU A 21 4.35 13.10 9.89
C GLU A 21 4.74 11.71 10.43
N LEU A 22 5.31 10.82 9.60
CA LEU A 22 5.83 9.53 10.08
C LEU A 22 6.94 9.71 11.10
N GLU A 23 7.85 10.65 10.87
CA GLU A 23 8.92 10.98 11.81
C GLU A 23 8.35 11.58 13.10
N ARG A 24 7.36 12.46 12.99
CA ARG A 24 6.68 13.09 14.13
C ARG A 24 5.98 12.06 15.03
N TYR A 25 5.25 11.12 14.44
CA TYR A 25 4.54 10.06 15.17
C TYR A 25 5.39 8.83 15.45
N ARG A 26 6.65 8.80 14.97
CA ARG A 26 7.58 7.68 15.11
C ARG A 26 7.02 6.36 14.54
N LEU A 27 6.37 6.46 13.39
CA LEU A 27 5.83 5.31 12.65
C LEU A 27 6.88 4.79 11.68
N ASP A 28 7.29 3.52 11.79
CA ASP A 28 8.28 2.95 10.87
C ASP A 28 7.67 2.39 9.57
N ILE A 29 6.34 2.23 9.51
CA ILE A 29 5.58 1.83 8.32
C ILE A 29 4.22 2.50 8.28
N ILE A 30 3.74 2.81 7.08
CA ILE A 30 2.37 3.24 6.83
C ILE A 30 1.87 2.68 5.50
N ALA A 31 0.58 2.32 5.46
CA ALA A 31 -0.15 2.07 4.23
C ALA A 31 -0.65 3.39 3.64
N ILE A 32 -0.44 3.60 2.34
CA ILE A 32 -0.92 4.79 1.62
C ILE A 32 -1.90 4.39 0.53
N GLN A 33 -2.95 5.18 0.35
CA GLN A 33 -3.92 5.08 -0.73
C GLN A 33 -3.89 6.34 -1.59
N GLU A 34 -4.58 6.31 -2.73
CA GLU A 34 -4.58 7.38 -3.73
C GLU A 34 -3.17 7.81 -4.20
N VAL A 35 -2.26 6.84 -4.37
CA VAL A 35 -0.90 7.14 -4.82
C VAL A 35 -0.90 7.79 -6.21
N ARG A 36 -1.85 7.40 -7.08
CA ARG A 36 -2.06 7.97 -8.44
C ARG A 36 -0.83 7.87 -9.35
N TRP A 37 0.11 6.97 -9.02
CA TRP A 37 1.29 6.67 -9.84
C TRP A 37 0.99 5.46 -10.71
N PRO A 38 1.37 5.49 -12.00
CA PRO A 38 1.07 4.40 -12.91
C PRO A 38 2.05 3.26 -12.74
N GLY A 39 1.56 2.03 -12.88
CA GLY A 39 2.35 0.82 -12.75
C GLY A 39 2.76 0.51 -11.31
N GLU A 40 3.72 -0.39 -11.19
CA GLU A 40 4.28 -0.80 -9.90
C GLU A 40 5.75 -0.42 -9.80
N GLY A 41 6.22 -0.17 -8.57
CA GLY A 41 7.63 0.05 -8.34
C GLY A 41 7.96 0.55 -6.95
N SER A 42 9.20 1.03 -6.83
CA SER A 42 9.71 1.56 -5.58
C SER A 42 10.56 2.80 -5.78
N LEU A 43 10.45 3.75 -4.85
CA LEU A 43 11.21 4.99 -4.82
C LEU A 43 11.93 5.14 -3.47
N LYS A 44 13.24 5.33 -3.52
CA LYS A 44 14.05 5.64 -2.35
C LYS A 44 14.05 7.14 -2.08
N THR A 45 13.77 7.54 -0.84
CA THR A 45 13.84 8.93 -0.40
C THR A 45 14.37 9.01 1.03
N GLY A 46 15.58 9.57 1.21
CA GLY A 46 16.26 9.57 2.51
C GLY A 46 16.38 8.16 3.10
N ASN A 47 15.90 8.00 4.35
CA ASN A 47 15.86 6.73 5.08
C ASN A 47 14.56 5.94 4.90
N TRP A 48 13.82 6.24 3.82
CA TRP A 48 12.52 5.66 3.55
C TRP A 48 12.46 5.05 2.15
N MET A 49 11.75 3.94 2.04
CA MET A 49 11.42 3.27 0.80
C MET A 49 9.91 3.37 0.59
N VAL A 50 9.51 3.99 -0.52
CA VAL A 50 8.11 4.05 -0.95
C VAL A 50 7.89 2.94 -1.95
N PHE A 51 6.91 2.12 -1.69
CA PHE A 51 6.43 1.09 -2.61
C PHE A 51 5.05 1.48 -3.09
N TYR A 52 4.80 1.30 -4.38
CA TYR A 52 3.53 1.67 -4.98
C TYR A 52 3.07 0.65 -6.02
N SER A 53 1.76 0.53 -6.11
CA SER A 53 1.01 -0.18 -7.13
C SER A 53 -0.10 0.75 -7.59
N GLY A 54 -0.18 1.05 -8.88
CA GLY A 54 -1.27 1.83 -9.41
C GLY A 54 -1.61 1.49 -10.85
N GLY A 55 -2.82 1.86 -11.24
CA GLY A 55 -3.39 1.53 -12.54
C GLY A 55 -2.88 2.45 -13.63
N THR A 56 -3.29 2.18 -14.87
CA THR A 56 -2.89 2.97 -16.05
C THR A 56 -3.53 4.37 -16.07
N GLY A 57 -4.64 4.57 -15.35
CA GLY A 57 -5.46 5.78 -15.41
C GLY A 57 -5.10 6.91 -14.44
N HIS A 58 -4.04 6.79 -13.61
CA HIS A 58 -3.68 7.79 -12.59
C HIS A 58 -4.78 8.15 -11.57
N GLN A 59 -5.81 7.32 -11.43
CA GLN A 59 -6.97 7.59 -10.56
C GLN A 59 -6.89 6.83 -9.23
N LEU A 60 -6.29 5.65 -9.25
CA LEU A 60 -6.18 4.74 -8.10
C LEU A 60 -4.71 4.60 -7.69
N GLY A 61 -4.47 3.76 -6.68
CA GLY A 61 -3.14 3.33 -6.32
C GLY A 61 -2.99 3.16 -4.82
N VAL A 62 -2.27 2.11 -4.45
CA VAL A 62 -1.96 1.73 -3.08
C VAL A 62 -0.46 1.53 -2.91
N GLY A 63 0.02 1.61 -1.68
CA GLY A 63 1.44 1.48 -1.42
C GLY A 63 1.78 1.39 0.06
N PHE A 64 3.08 1.28 0.33
CA PHE A 64 3.64 1.36 1.66
C PHE A 64 4.80 2.34 1.68
N ILE A 65 4.92 3.13 2.74
CA ILE A 65 6.16 3.84 3.06
C ILE A 65 6.80 3.10 4.22
N VAL A 66 8.04 2.64 4.03
CA VAL A 66 8.75 1.76 4.96
C VAL A 66 10.07 2.40 5.34
N ASN A 67 10.34 2.51 6.64
CA ASN A 67 11.62 2.99 7.16
C ASN A 67 12.71 1.94 6.94
N ASP A 68 13.92 2.39 6.60
CA ASP A 68 15.09 1.53 6.42
C ASP A 68 15.41 0.66 7.63
N LYS A 69 15.06 1.11 8.84
CA LYS A 69 15.22 0.33 10.09
C LYS A 69 14.52 -1.01 10.04
N ILE A 70 13.35 -1.08 9.38
CA ILE A 70 12.52 -2.28 9.31
C ILE A 70 12.49 -2.89 7.91
N LEU A 71 12.97 -2.16 6.89
CA LEU A 71 12.99 -2.62 5.50
C LEU A 71 13.63 -4.01 5.32
N PRO A 72 14.72 -4.40 6.02
CA PRO A 72 15.26 -5.76 5.92
C PRO A 72 14.29 -6.86 6.38
N ARG A 73 13.31 -6.52 7.22
CA ARG A 73 12.26 -7.42 7.72
C ARG A 73 11.00 -7.41 6.85
N ALA A 74 10.88 -6.45 5.94
CA ALA A 74 9.80 -6.40 4.96
C ALA A 74 10.06 -7.42 3.84
N LYS A 75 9.36 -8.56 3.90
CA LYS A 75 9.36 -9.63 2.92
C LYS A 75 8.09 -9.58 2.07
N ASN A 76 8.13 -10.28 0.94
CA ASN A 76 6.95 -10.59 0.12
C ASN A 76 6.05 -9.37 -0.17
N LEU A 77 6.65 -8.20 -0.35
CA LEU A 77 5.91 -7.04 -0.81
C LEU A 77 5.42 -7.30 -2.23
N LYS A 78 4.11 -7.25 -2.44
CA LYS A 78 3.52 -7.44 -3.77
C LYS A 78 2.39 -6.47 -4.04
N ALA A 79 2.40 -5.95 -5.26
CA ALA A 79 1.25 -5.37 -5.91
C ALA A 79 0.33 -6.51 -6.38
N VAL A 80 -0.97 -6.42 -6.09
CA VAL A 80 -1.98 -7.35 -6.62
C VAL A 80 -2.70 -6.67 -7.78
N ASN A 81 -3.20 -5.46 -7.51
CA ASN A 81 -3.77 -4.56 -8.52
C ASN A 81 -3.64 -3.11 -8.01
N ASP A 82 -4.35 -2.17 -8.61
CA ASP A 82 -4.31 -0.75 -8.24
C ASP A 82 -5.09 -0.40 -6.96
N ARG A 83 -5.73 -1.40 -6.34
CA ARG A 83 -6.47 -1.31 -5.08
C ARG A 83 -5.93 -2.19 -3.96
N PHE A 84 -5.18 -3.24 -4.28
CA PHE A 84 -4.62 -4.16 -3.30
C PHE A 84 -3.11 -4.29 -3.44
N CYS A 85 -2.41 -4.16 -2.32
CA CYS A 85 -1.03 -4.58 -2.17
C CYS A 85 -0.81 -5.12 -0.76
N TYR A 86 0.21 -5.93 -0.56
CA TYR A 86 0.50 -6.47 0.76
C TYR A 86 2.00 -6.53 1.02
N ILE A 87 2.37 -6.60 2.30
CA ILE A 87 3.73 -6.77 2.76
C ILE A 87 3.75 -7.74 3.94
N GLU A 88 4.73 -8.63 3.95
CA GLU A 88 5.01 -9.50 5.09
C GLU A 88 6.08 -8.87 5.96
N LEU A 89 5.81 -8.66 7.24
CA LEU A 89 6.79 -8.23 8.22
C LEU A 89 7.27 -9.42 9.03
N GLU A 90 8.56 -9.75 8.88
CA GLU A 90 9.24 -10.71 9.73
C GLU A 90 9.46 -10.13 11.13
N CYS A 91 8.79 -10.68 12.13
CA CYS A 91 8.94 -10.27 13.53
C CYS A 91 9.51 -11.42 14.36
N GLN A 92 9.92 -11.12 15.60
CA GLN A 92 10.63 -12.08 16.45
C GLN A 92 9.83 -13.36 16.75
N TRP A 93 8.50 -13.24 16.90
CA TRP A 93 7.66 -14.34 17.41
C TRP A 93 6.73 -14.92 16.34
N PHE A 94 6.22 -14.09 15.43
CA PHE A 94 5.36 -14.49 14.32
C PHE A 94 5.46 -13.44 13.21
N ASN A 95 5.25 -13.85 11.97
CA ASN A 95 5.20 -12.90 10.86
C ASN A 95 3.82 -12.25 10.78
N VAL A 96 3.81 -10.95 10.47
CA VAL A 96 2.59 -10.15 10.32
C VAL A 96 2.42 -9.82 8.86
N MET A 97 1.23 -10.07 8.33
CA MET A 97 0.85 -9.71 6.97
C MET A 97 0.01 -8.44 7.01
N LEU A 98 0.55 -7.35 6.47
CA LEU A 98 -0.19 -6.11 6.30
C LEU A 98 -0.76 -6.11 4.88
N ILE A 99 -2.07 -6.08 4.77
CA ILE A 99 -2.79 -6.00 3.50
C ILE A 99 -3.32 -4.58 3.40
N ASN A 100 -2.90 -3.84 2.38
CA ASN A 100 -3.39 -2.49 2.10
C ASN A 100 -4.43 -2.55 0.99
N GLU A 101 -5.64 -2.10 1.32
CA GLU A 101 -6.75 -1.98 0.39
C GLU A 101 -7.20 -0.53 0.20
N TYR A 102 -7.72 -0.26 -1.00
CA TYR A 102 -8.47 0.95 -1.30
C TYR A 102 -9.89 0.57 -1.71
N ALA A 103 -10.84 0.75 -0.78
CA ALA A 103 -12.21 0.28 -0.95
C ALA A 103 -12.93 0.98 -2.10
N THR A 104 -13.88 0.27 -2.71
CA THR A 104 -14.77 0.86 -3.70
C THR A 104 -15.77 1.79 -3.04
N THR A 105 -16.06 2.94 -3.64
CA THR A 105 -17.15 3.82 -3.19
C THR A 105 -18.51 3.11 -3.28
N GLU A 106 -19.41 3.39 -2.34
CA GLU A 106 -20.73 2.75 -2.23
C GLU A 106 -21.59 2.89 -3.50
N ASP A 107 -21.41 3.97 -4.27
CA ASP A 107 -22.16 4.26 -5.50
C ASP A 107 -21.74 3.42 -6.72
N LYS A 108 -20.84 2.46 -6.56
CA LYS A 108 -20.43 1.54 -7.65
C LYS A 108 -21.45 0.43 -7.84
N GLU A 109 -21.55 -0.04 -9.08
CA GLU A 109 -22.35 -1.20 -9.48
C GLU A 109 -21.98 -2.43 -8.64
N ASP A 110 -22.98 -3.27 -8.33
CA ASP A 110 -22.79 -4.45 -7.47
C ASP A 110 -21.76 -5.42 -8.03
N GLU A 111 -21.65 -5.52 -9.36
CA GLU A 111 -20.61 -6.32 -10.03
C GLU A 111 -19.20 -5.88 -9.65
N VAL A 112 -18.96 -4.57 -9.58
CA VAL A 112 -17.66 -4.01 -9.19
C VAL A 112 -17.37 -4.27 -7.72
N LYS A 113 -18.39 -4.27 -6.86
CA LYS A 113 -18.27 -4.61 -5.44
C LYS A 113 -17.96 -6.10 -5.26
N ASN A 114 -18.66 -6.98 -5.99
CA ASN A 114 -18.44 -8.42 -5.94
C ASN A 114 -17.01 -8.78 -6.35
N ILE A 115 -16.52 -8.21 -7.45
CA ILE A 115 -15.12 -8.39 -7.88
C ILE A 115 -14.14 -7.93 -6.79
N PHE A 116 -14.43 -6.80 -6.13
CA PHE A 116 -13.59 -6.31 -5.04
C PHE A 116 -13.54 -7.29 -3.86
N TYR A 117 -14.67 -7.83 -3.42
CA TYR A 117 -14.71 -8.81 -2.34
C TYR A 117 -14.09 -10.15 -2.72
N GLU A 118 -14.26 -10.60 -3.97
CA GLU A 118 -13.57 -11.77 -4.50
C GLU A 118 -12.04 -11.59 -4.51
N ASP A 119 -11.55 -10.41 -4.95
CA ASP A 119 -10.13 -10.07 -4.90
C ASP A 119 -9.61 -10.03 -3.46
N LEU A 120 -10.37 -9.47 -2.51
CA LEU A 120 -10.00 -9.43 -1.09
C LEU A 120 -9.88 -10.85 -0.50
N ASP A 121 -10.85 -11.72 -0.79
CA ASP A 121 -10.82 -13.12 -0.35
C ASP A 121 -9.61 -13.85 -0.94
N ASN A 122 -9.34 -13.67 -2.23
CA ASN A 122 -8.16 -14.23 -2.87
C ASN A 122 -6.85 -13.77 -2.20
N VAL A 123 -6.73 -12.47 -1.89
CA VAL A 123 -5.55 -11.94 -1.18
C VAL A 123 -5.44 -12.49 0.23
N CYS A 124 -6.56 -12.65 0.94
CA CYS A 124 -6.58 -13.27 2.26
C CYS A 124 -6.16 -14.74 2.21
N ASP A 125 -6.55 -15.48 1.18
CA ASP A 125 -6.21 -16.90 0.98
C ASP A 125 -4.75 -17.14 0.59
N LEU A 126 -4.11 -16.17 -0.07
CA LEU A 126 -2.65 -16.20 -0.30
C LEU A 126 -1.84 -16.22 1.00
N VAL A 127 -2.46 -15.82 2.12
CA VAL A 127 -1.81 -15.76 3.42
C VAL A 127 -2.12 -16.99 4.27
N PRO A 128 -1.11 -17.80 4.65
CA PRO A 128 -1.31 -18.92 5.55
C PRO A 128 -2.05 -18.53 6.84
N ASN A 129 -3.02 -19.36 7.27
CA ASN A 129 -3.87 -19.10 8.45
C ASN A 129 -3.11 -19.03 9.78
N ASN A 130 -1.84 -19.47 9.82
CA ASN A 130 -0.97 -19.35 10.99
C ASN A 130 -0.25 -18.00 11.10
N LYS A 131 -0.47 -17.07 10.16
CA LYS A 131 0.07 -15.70 10.21
C LYS A 131 -1.00 -14.73 10.69
N VAL A 132 -0.56 -13.69 11.41
CA VAL A 132 -1.44 -12.58 11.79
C VAL A 132 -1.70 -11.73 10.55
N LYS A 133 -2.96 -11.52 10.20
CA LYS A 133 -3.39 -10.67 9.08
C LYS A 133 -3.92 -9.36 9.64
N ILE A 134 -3.43 -8.23 9.13
CA ILE A 134 -3.93 -6.89 9.44
C ILE A 134 -4.36 -6.25 8.13
N LEU A 135 -5.66 -6.04 7.97
CA LEU A 135 -6.22 -5.30 6.84
C LEU A 135 -6.18 -3.80 7.17
N LEU A 136 -5.57 -3.03 6.28
CA LEU A 136 -5.36 -1.60 6.37
C LEU A 136 -6.01 -0.97 5.15
N GLY A 137 -6.66 0.16 5.31
CA GLY A 137 -7.30 0.82 4.19
C GLY A 137 -8.22 1.93 4.62
N ASP A 138 -8.63 2.72 3.65
CA ASP A 138 -9.83 3.53 3.78
C ASP A 138 -11.02 2.63 3.42
N PHE A 139 -11.66 2.09 4.45
CA PHE A 139 -12.80 1.19 4.28
C PHE A 139 -14.06 1.90 3.79
N ASN A 140 -14.12 3.25 3.82
CA ASN A 140 -15.30 4.07 3.47
C ASN A 140 -16.65 3.46 3.92
N ALA A 141 -16.64 2.71 5.03
CA ALA A 141 -17.76 1.91 5.48
C ALA A 141 -18.58 2.70 6.50
N LYS A 142 -19.87 2.87 6.24
CA LYS A 142 -20.82 3.24 7.29
C LYS A 142 -21.13 2.00 8.10
N ILE A 143 -20.74 1.99 9.37
CA ILE A 143 -21.21 0.97 10.32
C ILE A 143 -22.64 1.38 10.70
N GLY A 144 -23.62 0.54 10.32
CA GLY A 144 -25.03 0.65 10.68
C GLY A 144 -25.41 -0.27 11.82
#